data_AF-A0A2E2N5A6-F1
#
_entry.id   AF-A0A2E2N5A6-F1
#
_cell.length_a   1.000
_cell.length_b   1.000
_cell.length_c   1.000
_cell.angle_alpha   90.00
_cell.angle_beta   90.00
_cell.angle_gamma   90.00
#
_symmetry.space_group_name_H-M   'P 1'
#
loop_
_entity.id
_entity.type
_entity.pdbx_description
1 polymer ?
#
loop_
_entity_poly.entity_id
_entity_poly.type
_entity_poly.pdbx_seq_one_letter_code
_entity_poly.pdbx_strand_id
1 'polypeptide(L)' 'MIEANHELTGFVDGLDEAGFVAYTKTIRACERCITILGEAANALPDTFRDEHPGIPWNDARRYRNFLMHV' A
#
# COMPACT_ATOMS: atom_id res chain seq x y z
N MET A 1 -1.27 6.95 -6.90
CA MET A 1 -0.14 6.38 -6.10
C MET A 1 0.30 7.34 -5.02
N ILE A 2 0.70 8.58 -5.34
CA ILE A 2 1.12 9.59 -4.34
C ILE A 2 0.02 9.88 -3.31
N GLU A 3 -1.21 10.13 -3.76
CA GLU A 3 -2.35 10.39 -2.88
C GLU A 3 -2.61 9.24 -1.89
N ALA A 4 -2.77 8.01 -2.40
CA ALA A 4 -2.93 6.83 -1.57
C ALA A 4 -1.76 6.61 -0.58
N ASN A 5 -0.54 6.98 -0.96
CA ASN A 5 0.61 6.94 -0.06
C ASN A 5 0.48 7.97 1.08
N HIS A 6 0.13 9.22 0.75
CA HIS A 6 -0.08 10.27 1.75
C HIS A 6 -1.23 9.92 2.71
N GLU A 7 -2.36 9.44 2.19
CA GLU A 7 -3.49 8.99 3.00
C GLU A 7 -3.08 7.87 3.95
N LEU A 8 -2.42 6.82 3.43
CA LEU A 8 -1.92 5.71 4.23
C LEU A 8 -1.03 6.21 5.36
N THR A 9 -0.04 7.05 5.05
CA THR A 9 0.85 7.61 6.08
C THR A 9 0.11 8.48 7.09
N GLY A 10 -0.91 9.22 6.67
CA GLY A 10 -1.72 10.04 7.57
C GLY A 10 -2.64 9.23 8.48
N PHE A 11 -3.17 8.09 8.02
CA PHE A 11 -4.01 7.22 8.85
C PHE A 11 -3.26 6.55 9.99
N VAL A 12 -1.97 6.28 9.79
CA VAL A 12 -1.12 5.62 10.78
C VAL A 12 -0.27 6.60 11.59
N ASP A 13 -0.31 7.89 11.26
CA ASP A 13 0.47 8.90 11.96
C ASP A 13 0.07 8.99 13.44
N GLY A 14 1.08 8.95 14.32
CA GLY A 14 0.89 8.95 15.77
C GLY A 14 0.26 7.68 16.35
N LEU A 15 -0.02 6.64 15.56
CA LEU A 15 -0.49 5.35 16.05
C LEU A 15 0.70 4.43 16.35
N ASP A 16 0.67 3.80 17.52
CA ASP A 16 1.45 2.59 17.77
C ASP A 16 0.67 1.35 17.31
N GLU A 17 1.28 0.16 17.48
CA GLU A 17 0.65 -1.09 17.05
C GLU A 17 -0.71 -1.32 17.75
N ALA A 18 -0.78 -1.09 19.07
CA ALA A 18 -2.00 -1.26 19.84
C ALA A 18 -3.11 -0.29 19.38
N GLY A 19 -2.75 0.96 19.11
CA GLY A 19 -3.62 1.96 18.54
C GLY A 19 -4.12 1.56 17.16
N PHE A 20 -3.24 1.07 16.28
CA PHE A 20 -3.62 0.64 14.94
C PHE A 20 -4.61 -0.54 14.96
N VAL A 21 -4.32 -1.60 15.72
CA VAL A 21 -5.15 -2.81 15.73
C VAL A 21 -6.52 -2.59 16.39
N ALA A 22 -6.65 -1.57 17.23
CA ALA A 22 -7.91 -1.22 17.90
C ALA A 22 -8.96 -0.59 16.95
N TYR A 23 -8.55 -0.06 15.80
CA TYR A 23 -9.43 0.68 14.90
C TYR A 23 -9.63 -0.01 13.55
N THR A 24 -10.67 -0.85 13.46
CA THR A 24 -11.04 -1.55 12.21
C THR A 24 -11.22 -0.60 11.03
N LYS A 25 -11.74 0.61 11.23
CA LYS A 25 -11.90 1.61 10.15
C LYS A 25 -10.55 2.03 9.55
N THR A 26 -9.57 2.28 10.40
CA THR A 26 -8.20 2.63 10.00
C THR A 26 -7.56 1.48 9.22
N ILE A 27 -7.71 0.24 9.72
CA ILE A 27 -7.24 -0.96 9.03
C ILE A 27 -7.85 -1.04 7.61
N ARG A 28 -9.18 -0.90 7.49
CA ARG A 28 -9.85 -0.93 6.17
C ARG A 28 -9.41 0.19 5.24
N ALA A 29 -9.15 1.39 5.77
CA ALA A 29 -8.62 2.50 5.00
C ALA A 29 -7.20 2.20 4.47
N CYS A 30 -6.32 1.67 5.34
CA CYS A 30 -4.98 1.23 4.95
C CYS A 30 -5.00 0.11 3.91
N GLU A 31 -5.85 -0.92 4.08
CA GLU A 31 -6.03 -2.01 3.10
C GLU A 31 -6.41 -1.47 1.71
N ARG A 32 -7.31 -0.47 1.67
CA ARG A 32 -7.71 0.19 0.42
C ARG A 32 -6.55 0.94 -0.22
N CYS A 33 -5.79 1.72 0.56
CA CYS A 33 -4.63 2.44 0.05
C CYS A 33 -3.57 1.48 -0.51
N ILE A 34 -3.26 0.39 0.20
CA ILE A 34 -2.30 -0.65 -0.25
C ILE A 34 -2.77 -1.28 -1.56
N THR A 35 -4.07 -1.57 -1.69
CA THR A 35 -4.65 -2.10 -2.91
C THR A 35 -4.44 -1.14 -4.09
N ILE A 36 -4.72 0.16 -3.90
CA ILE A 36 -4.50 1.18 -4.93
C ILE A 36 -3.02 1.27 -5.32
N LEU A 37 -2.10 1.24 -4.34
CA LEU A 37 -0.66 1.26 -4.59
C LEU A 37 -0.23 0.04 -5.42
N GLY A 38 -0.68 -1.15 -5.06
CA GLY A 38 -0.35 -2.38 -5.78
C GLY A 38 -0.93 -2.44 -7.20
N GLU A 39 -2.18 -1.98 -7.41
CA GLU A 39 -2.76 -1.89 -8.75
C GLU A 39 -2.00 -0.90 -9.63
N ALA A 40 -1.68 0.27 -9.10
CA ALA A 40 -0.91 1.27 -9.82
C ALA A 40 0.50 0.75 -10.16
N ALA A 41 1.16 0.02 -9.24
CA ALA A 41 2.46 -0.61 -9.50
C ALA A 41 2.35 -1.72 -10.56
N ASN A 42 1.27 -2.50 -10.55
CA ASN A 42 1.03 -3.58 -11.52
C ASN A 42 0.76 -3.06 -12.93
N ALA A 43 0.17 -1.87 -13.06
CA ALA A 43 -0.11 -1.24 -14.35
C ALA A 43 1.14 -0.67 -15.05
N LEU A 44 2.25 -0.51 -14.32
CA LEU A 44 3.49 0.02 -14.88
C LEU A 44 4.24 -1.04 -15.71
N PRO A 45 4.79 -0.67 -16.88
CA PRO A 45 5.66 -1.55 -17.66
C PRO A 45 6.85 -2.06 -16.84
N ASP A 46 7.33 -3.27 -17.14
CA ASP A 46 8.51 -3.83 -16.47
C ASP A 46 9.74 -2.93 -16.66
N THR A 47 9.95 -2.39 -17.88
CA THR A 47 11.08 -1.49 -18.17
C THR A 47 11.12 -0.26 -17.27
N PHE A 48 9.96 0.35 -16.98
CA PHE A 48 9.88 1.49 -16.08
C PHE A 48 10.24 1.10 -14.63
N ARG A 49 9.79 -0.07 -14.19
CA ARG A 49 10.11 -0.58 -12.85
C ARG A 49 11.59 -0.91 -12.71
N ASP A 50 12.19 -1.45 -13.77
CA ASP A 50 13.62 -1.79 -13.83
C ASP A 50 14.51 -0.54 -13.84
N GLU A 51 14.05 0.55 -14.46
CA GLU A 51 14.71 1.87 -14.42
C GLU A 51 14.62 2.55 -13.03
N HIS A 52 13.67 2.13 -12.20
CA HIS A 52 13.42 2.68 -10.87
C HIS A 52 13.49 1.60 -9.76
N PRO A 53 14.62 0.89 -9.60
CA PRO A 53 14.70 -0.26 -8.69
C PRO A 53 14.70 0.12 -7.21
N GLY A 54 14.90 1.40 -6.88
CA GLY A 54 14.82 1.92 -5.50
C GLY A 54 13.39 1.96 -4.93
N ILE A 55 12.38 1.78 -5.78
CA ILE A 55 10.98 1.72 -5.36
C ILE A 55 10.57 0.25 -5.23
N PRO A 56 9.93 -0.17 -4.12
CA PRO A 56 9.60 -1.58 -3.86
C PRO A 56 8.35 -2.04 -4.64
N TRP A 57 8.42 -2.03 -5.98
CA TRP A 57 7.31 -2.36 -6.86
C TRP A 57 6.75 -3.77 -6.62
N ASN A 58 7.64 -4.74 -6.40
CA ASN A 58 7.27 -6.13 -6.20
C ASN A 58 6.53 -6.33 -4.88
N ASP A 59 6.93 -5.64 -3.82
CA ASP A 59 6.26 -5.73 -2.52
C ASP A 59 4.86 -5.13 -2.59
N ALA A 60 4.70 -3.96 -3.23
CA ALA A 60 3.39 -3.35 -3.44
C ALA A 60 2.42 -4.31 -4.16
N ARG A 61 2.88 -5.01 -5.21
CA ARG A 61 2.09 -6.03 -5.92
C ARG A 61 1.78 -7.24 -5.03
N ARG A 62 2.77 -7.74 -4.27
CA ARG A 62 2.60 -8.89 -3.37
C ARG A 62 1.59 -8.60 -2.26
N TYR A 63 1.65 -7.43 -1.63
CA TYR A 63 0.70 -7.06 -0.58
C TYR A 63 -0.73 -6.94 -1.12
N ARG A 64 -0.93 -6.37 -2.32
CA ARG A 64 -2.24 -6.38 -2.96
C ARG A 64 -2.76 -7.79 -3.18
N ASN A 65 -1.92 -8.69 -3.68
CA ASN A 65 -2.31 -10.08 -3.91
C ASN A 65 -2.68 -10.80 -2.61
N PHE A 66 -1.94 -10.55 -1.53
CA PHE A 66 -2.29 -11.05 -0.21
C PHE A 66 -3.65 -10.53 0.26
N LEU A 67 -3.90 -9.22 0.19
CA LEU A 67 -5.16 -8.63 0.66
C LEU A 67 -6.41 -9.08 -0.13
N MET A 68 -6.26 -9.42 -1.41
CA MET A 68 -7.38 -9.78 -2.29
C MET A 68 -7.73 -11.28 -2.31
N HIS A 69 -6.80 -12.13 -1.87
CA HIS A 69 -6.91 -13.59 -2.00
C HIS A 69 -6.85 -14.36 -0.67
N VAL A 70 -6.82 -13.66 0.46
CA VAL A 70 -6.97 -14.25 1.81
C VAL A 70 -8.44 -14.49 2.15
#